data_AF-A0A815CTY8-F1
#
_entry.id   AF-A0A815CTY8-F1
#
_cell.length_a   1.000
_cell.length_b   1.000
_cell.length_c   1.000
_cell.angle_alpha   90.00
_cell.angle_beta   90.00
_cell.angle_gamma   90.00
#
_symmetry.space_group_name_H-M   'P 1'
#
loop_
_entity.id
_entity.type
_entity.pdbx_description
1 polymer ?
#
loop_
_entity_poly.entity_id
_entity_poly.type
_entity_poly.pdbx_seq_one_letter_code
_entity_poly.pdbx_strand_id
1 'polypeptide(L)'
;MPDVTIPLKEKTQARSLSASLDEQGFVYFPSACTNGEKCPIHVALHGCQQGKYYVDDVFAVKAGYLEVAELNNIIVIFPQVARSLALPTNPMGCWDWWGYSSVYYATKGAPQMAAVKQMIDTVRMINNAFVIAK
;
A
#
# COMPACT_ATOMS: atom_id res chain seq x y z
N MET A 1 -18.34 7.68 4.70
CA MET A 1 -17.22 7.06 5.44
C MET A 1 -16.29 8.18 5.82
N PRO A 2 -15.75 8.29 7.04
CA PRO A 2 -14.68 9.25 7.27
C PRO A 2 -13.49 8.78 6.43
N ASP A 3 -13.10 9.60 5.46
CA ASP A 3 -12.03 9.35 4.52
C ASP A 3 -10.74 8.96 5.24
N VAL A 4 -10.30 7.70 5.09
CA VAL A 4 -8.92 7.30 5.42
C VAL A 4 -8.08 7.37 4.15
N THR A 5 -8.16 8.49 3.45
CA THR A 5 -6.95 9.04 2.83
C THR A 5 -6.11 9.58 3.97
N ILE A 6 -5.12 8.82 4.43
CA ILE A 6 -4.00 9.44 5.14
C ILE A 6 -3.14 10.04 4.02
N PRO A 7 -3.20 11.36 3.73
CA PRO A 7 -2.16 11.95 2.93
C PRO A 7 -0.87 11.70 3.70
N LEU A 8 0.09 11.02 3.08
CA LEU A 8 1.47 10.96 3.54
C LEU A 8 2.05 12.38 3.44
N LYS A 9 1.59 13.30 4.30
CA LYS A 9 2.14 14.63 4.48
C LYS A 9 3.24 14.52 5.53
N GLU A 10 4.38 13.98 5.10
CA GLU A 10 5.67 14.58 5.42
C GLU A 10 6.73 14.11 4.43
N LYS A 11 7.46 15.09 3.92
CA LYS A 11 8.42 14.99 2.83
C LYS A 11 9.61 14.13 3.24
N THR A 12 9.66 12.90 2.75
CA THR A 12 10.93 12.19 2.53
C THR A 12 10.87 11.51 1.18
N GLN A 13 11.02 12.32 0.15
CA GLN A 13 11.04 11.87 -1.24
C GLN A 13 12.37 11.14 -1.51
N ALA A 14 12.41 9.85 -1.22
CA ALA A 14 13.21 8.95 -2.04
C ALA A 14 12.43 8.75 -3.33
N ARG A 15 12.59 9.67 -4.28
CA ARG A 15 12.07 9.51 -5.65
C ARG A 15 12.84 8.37 -6.29
N SER A 16 12.45 7.13 -6.00
CA SER A 16 12.83 5.99 -6.80
C SER A 16 11.98 6.07 -8.07
N LEU A 17 12.44 6.88 -9.02
CA LEU A 17 11.95 6.84 -10.40
C LEU A 17 12.01 5.40 -10.96
N SER A 18 12.82 4.52 -10.36
CA SER A 18 12.93 3.12 -10.73
C SER A 18 11.76 2.24 -10.25
N ALA A 19 11.12 2.48 -9.11
CA ALA A 19 10.12 1.55 -8.57
C ALA A 19 8.72 1.67 -9.21
N SER A 20 8.43 2.76 -9.93
CA SER A 20 7.09 3.08 -10.46
C SER A 20 5.96 2.99 -9.41
N LEU A 21 6.24 3.28 -8.14
CA LEU A 21 5.21 3.36 -7.12
C LEU A 21 4.46 4.69 -7.22
N ASP A 22 3.17 4.68 -6.92
CA ASP A 22 2.39 5.90 -6.79
C ASP A 22 2.78 6.66 -5.51
N GLU A 23 2.59 7.98 -5.49
CA GLU A 23 2.85 8.80 -4.31
C GLU A 23 1.82 8.56 -3.19
N GLN A 24 0.67 7.96 -3.54
CA GLN A 24 -0.42 7.67 -2.61
C GLN A 24 -0.78 6.18 -2.62
N GLY A 25 -1.13 5.66 -1.45
CA GLY A 25 -1.76 4.36 -1.28
C GLY A 25 -2.89 4.43 -0.27
N PHE A 26 -3.62 3.32 -0.11
CA PHE A 26 -4.75 3.26 0.82
C PHE A 26 -4.48 2.32 1.98
N VAL A 27 -5.10 2.60 3.12
CA VAL A 27 -5.07 1.72 4.29
C VAL A 27 -6.44 1.73 4.96
N TYR A 28 -6.89 0.56 5.37
CA TYR A 28 -8.11 0.39 6.15
C TYR A 28 -7.75 -0.11 7.56
N PHE A 29 -8.15 0.66 8.57
CA PHE A 29 -8.06 0.27 9.96
C PHE A 29 -9.45 -0.13 10.47
N PRO A 30 -9.64 -1.39 10.89
CA PRO A 30 -10.86 -1.80 11.53
C PRO A 30 -11.17 -1.01 12.80
N SER A 31 -12.45 -0.90 13.15
CA SER A 31 -12.89 -0.13 14.31
C SER A 31 -12.18 -0.57 15.60
N ALA A 32 -12.07 -1.88 15.83
CA ALA A 32 -11.35 -2.47 16.96
C ALA A 32 -9.87 -2.03 17.03
N CYS A 33 -9.19 -1.97 15.88
CA CYS A 33 -7.78 -1.57 15.78
C CYS A 33 -7.57 -0.10 16.14
N THR A 34 -8.49 0.77 15.72
CA THR A 34 -8.48 2.18 16.14
C THR A 34 -8.89 2.37 17.60
N ASN A 35 -9.56 1.37 18.18
CA ASN A 35 -9.98 1.35 19.57
C ASN A 35 -8.96 0.73 20.54
N GLY A 36 -7.73 0.48 20.08
CA GLY A 36 -6.62 0.07 20.92
C GLY A 36 -6.29 -1.42 20.87
N GLU A 37 -6.92 -2.18 19.97
CA GLU A 37 -6.49 -3.55 19.74
C GLU A 37 -5.22 -3.63 18.89
N LYS A 38 -4.34 -4.58 19.22
CA LYS A 38 -3.23 -4.96 18.35
C LYS A 38 -3.76 -5.83 17.22
N CYS A 39 -3.58 -5.38 15.99
CA CYS A 39 -4.17 -6.03 14.84
C CYS A 39 -3.12 -6.65 13.89
N PRO A 40 -3.38 -7.84 13.31
CA PRO A 40 -2.62 -8.32 12.17
C PRO A 40 -2.76 -7.39 10.96
N ILE A 41 -1.79 -7.48 10.04
CA ILE A 41 -1.75 -6.67 8.82
C ILE A 41 -1.80 -7.62 7.61
N HIS A 42 -2.67 -7.32 6.65
CA HIS A 42 -2.72 -7.93 5.32
C HIS A 42 -2.34 -6.89 4.26
N VAL A 43 -1.61 -7.31 3.23
CA VAL A 43 -1.28 -6.45 2.08
C VAL A 43 -2.01 -7.01 0.86
N ALA A 44 -2.90 -6.21 0.29
CA ALA A 44 -3.64 -6.55 -0.91
C ALA A 44 -3.07 -5.77 -2.11
N LEU A 45 -2.49 -6.52 -3.05
CA LEU A 45 -1.85 -5.95 -4.25
C LEU A 45 -2.83 -6.01 -5.43
N HIS A 46 -3.10 -4.86 -6.03
CA HIS A 46 -3.92 -4.76 -7.24
C HIS A 46 -3.20 -5.36 -8.47
N GLY A 47 -3.95 -5.75 -9.50
CA GLY A 47 -3.40 -6.15 -10.79
C GLY A 47 -3.02 -4.96 -11.69
N CYS A 48 -2.49 -5.25 -12.88
CA CYS A 48 -2.27 -4.24 -13.91
C CYS A 48 -3.58 -3.50 -14.25
N GLN A 49 -3.52 -2.20 -14.49
CA GLN A 49 -4.68 -1.32 -14.72
C GLN A 49 -5.72 -1.27 -13.60
N GLN A 50 -5.39 -1.77 -12.40
CA GLN A 50 -6.27 -1.70 -11.23
C GLN A 50 -5.72 -0.78 -10.13
N GLY A 51 -4.64 -0.05 -10.42
CA GLY A 51 -4.09 0.95 -9.51
C GLY A 51 -4.87 2.26 -9.56
N LYS A 52 -4.54 3.15 -8.63
CA LYS A 52 -5.18 4.46 -8.41
C LYS A 52 -5.34 5.28 -9.68
N TYR A 53 -4.31 5.34 -10.51
CA TYR A 53 -4.38 6.09 -11.76
C TYR A 53 -5.54 5.64 -12.68
N TYR A 54 -5.87 4.35 -12.67
CA TYR A 54 -6.83 3.75 -13.58
C TYR A 54 -8.24 3.69 -13.01
N VAL A 55 -8.37 3.32 -11.75
CA VAL A 55 -9.66 3.01 -11.12
C VAL A 55 -9.81 3.66 -9.75
N ASP A 56 -8.95 4.62 -9.40
CA ASP A 56 -8.90 5.29 -8.10
C ASP A 56 -8.88 4.29 -6.93
N ASP A 57 -9.83 4.37 -6.00
CA ASP A 57 -9.93 3.49 -4.84
C ASP A 57 -10.75 2.21 -5.09
N VAL A 58 -11.23 1.97 -6.32
CA VAL A 58 -12.18 0.89 -6.62
C VAL A 58 -11.68 -0.47 -6.18
N PHE A 59 -10.39 -0.79 -6.38
CA PHE A 59 -9.83 -2.06 -5.90
C PHE A 59 -9.86 -2.15 -4.37
N ALA A 60 -9.47 -1.08 -3.67
CA ALA A 60 -9.47 -1.05 -2.21
C ALA A 60 -10.88 -1.19 -1.63
N VAL A 61 -11.87 -0.55 -2.27
CA VAL A 61 -13.25 -0.49 -1.76
C VAL A 61 -14.11 -1.68 -2.19
N LYS A 62 -13.91 -2.21 -3.40
CA LYS A 62 -14.85 -3.19 -4.01
C LYS A 62 -14.31 -4.60 -4.18
N ALA A 63 -13.05 -4.86 -3.84
CA ALA A 63 -12.49 -6.22 -3.95
C ALA A 63 -12.90 -7.16 -2.78
N GLY A 64 -13.72 -6.69 -1.83
CA GLY A 64 -14.28 -7.51 -0.74
C GLY A 64 -13.37 -7.70 0.48
N TYR A 65 -12.24 -6.98 0.53
CA TYR A 65 -11.31 -7.08 1.66
C TYR A 65 -11.83 -6.38 2.91
N LEU A 66 -12.56 -5.27 2.78
CA LEU A 66 -12.91 -4.38 3.90
C LEU A 66 -13.87 -5.06 4.88
N GLU A 67 -14.85 -5.80 4.37
CA GLU A 67 -15.83 -6.52 5.18
C GLU A 67 -15.17 -7.64 5.98
N VAL A 68 -14.27 -8.40 5.34
CA VAL A 68 -13.48 -9.44 6.00
C VAL A 68 -12.52 -8.84 7.02
N ALA A 69 -11.91 -7.71 6.69
CA ALA A 69 -10.99 -6.99 7.55
C ALA A 69 -11.66 -6.50 8.85
N GLU A 70 -12.82 -5.88 8.72
CA GLU A 70 -13.59 -5.38 9.87
C GLU A 70 -14.02 -6.51 10.80
N LEU A 71 -14.50 -7.62 10.24
CA LEU A 71 -14.97 -8.77 11.02
C LEU A 71 -13.86 -9.53 11.76
N ASN A 72 -12.60 -9.38 11.35
CA ASN A 72 -11.47 -10.16 11.86
C ASN A 72 -10.36 -9.29 12.46
N ASN A 73 -10.60 -8.00 12.64
CA ASN A 73 -9.62 -7.04 13.17
C ASN A 73 -8.29 -7.06 12.37
N ILE A 74 -8.38 -7.16 11.04
CA ILE A 74 -7.20 -7.16 10.15
C ILE A 74 -7.05 -5.79 9.51
N ILE A 75 -5.91 -5.13 9.71
CA ILE A 75 -5.59 -3.91 8.98
C ILE A 75 -5.20 -4.29 7.55
N VAL A 76 -5.77 -3.63 6.55
CA VAL A 76 -5.44 -3.90 5.14
C VAL A 76 -4.73 -2.72 4.52
N ILE A 77 -3.57 -2.97 3.92
CA ILE A 77 -2.81 -1.97 3.15
C ILE A 77 -2.98 -2.28 1.67
N PHE A 78 -3.24 -1.24 0.87
CA PHE A 78 -3.34 -1.31 -0.59
C PHE A 78 -2.29 -0.39 -1.23
N PRO A 79 -1.02 -0.84 -1.30
CA PRO A 79 0.04 -0.14 -2.02
C PRO A 79 -0.36 0.07 -3.50
N GLN A 80 0.17 1.12 -4.12
CA GLN A 80 -0.19 1.49 -5.49
C GLN A 80 1.04 1.58 -6.39
N VAL A 81 0.89 1.07 -7.60
CA VAL A 81 1.87 1.24 -8.69
C VAL A 81 1.34 2.28 -9.67
N ALA A 82 2.17 3.28 -9.96
CA ALA A 82 1.92 4.26 -11.00
C ALA A 82 2.34 3.72 -12.38
N ARG A 83 1.60 4.09 -13.42
CA ARG A 83 2.06 3.84 -14.79
C ARG A 83 3.35 4.63 -15.07
N SER A 84 4.26 4.04 -15.83
CA SER A 84 5.47 4.70 -16.33
C SER A 84 5.59 4.54 -17.84
N LEU A 85 5.81 5.65 -18.54
CA LEU A 85 6.16 5.66 -19.97
C LEU A 85 7.67 5.88 -20.20
N ALA A 86 8.44 6.10 -19.14
CA ALA A 86 9.90 6.16 -19.22
C ALA A 86 10.47 4.75 -19.38
N LEU A 87 11.61 4.59 -20.07
CA LEU A 87 12.28 3.29 -20.20
C LEU A 87 12.94 2.88 -18.87
N PRO A 88 12.80 1.62 -18.42
CA PRO A 88 11.91 0.58 -18.97
C PRO A 88 10.43 0.89 -18.70
N THR A 89 9.59 0.76 -19.74
CA THR A 89 8.18 1.18 -19.66
C THR A 89 7.35 0.22 -18.82
N ASN A 90 6.44 0.77 -18.02
CA ASN A 90 5.37 0.06 -17.34
C ASN A 90 4.04 0.79 -17.58
N PRO A 91 3.54 0.81 -18.83
CA PRO A 91 2.39 1.63 -19.19
C PRO A 91 1.14 1.17 -18.42
N MET A 92 1.05 -0.11 -18.07
CA MET A 92 -0.11 -0.70 -17.41
C MET A 92 -0.10 -0.56 -15.88
N GLY A 93 0.95 0.01 -15.27
CA GLY A 93 1.06 0.15 -13.82
C GLY A 93 1.05 -1.21 -13.10
N CYS A 94 1.78 -2.19 -13.63
CA CYS A 94 1.92 -3.52 -13.04
C CYS A 94 2.99 -3.53 -11.95
N TRP A 95 2.85 -4.38 -10.93
CA TRP A 95 3.96 -4.72 -10.04
C TRP A 95 5.17 -5.24 -10.83
N ASP A 96 6.37 -5.03 -10.30
CA ASP A 96 7.60 -5.44 -10.97
C ASP A 96 7.80 -6.95 -10.85
N TRP A 97 7.32 -7.67 -11.87
CA TRP A 97 7.52 -9.10 -12.02
C TRP A 97 8.46 -9.46 -13.19
N TRP A 98 9.01 -8.46 -13.88
CA TRP A 98 9.93 -8.65 -15.00
C TRP A 98 11.25 -7.87 -14.90
N GLY A 99 11.50 -7.19 -13.78
CA GLY A 99 12.76 -6.52 -13.47
C GLY A 99 12.88 -5.09 -14.01
N TYR A 100 11.77 -4.37 -14.22
CA TYR A 100 11.84 -3.01 -14.72
C TYR A 100 12.41 -2.02 -13.69
N SER A 101 12.30 -2.31 -12.39
CA SER A 101 12.85 -1.43 -11.35
C SER A 101 14.28 -1.80 -10.97
N SER A 102 14.64 -3.08 -11.09
CA SER A 102 15.94 -3.62 -10.71
C SER A 102 16.08 -5.07 -11.19
N VAL A 103 17.31 -5.51 -11.46
CA VAL A 103 17.63 -6.94 -11.67
C VAL A 103 17.36 -7.79 -10.42
N TYR A 104 17.26 -7.17 -9.24
CA TYR A 104 16.98 -7.83 -7.97
C TYR A 104 15.48 -7.77 -7.59
N TYR A 105 14.58 -7.49 -8.53
CA TYR A 105 13.14 -7.24 -8.29
C TYR A 105 12.41 -8.29 -7.44
N ALA A 106 12.84 -9.55 -7.50
CA ALA A 106 12.24 -10.66 -6.76
C ALA A 106 12.90 -10.92 -5.38
N THR A 107 13.76 -10.02 -4.90
CA THR A 107 14.48 -10.18 -3.63
C THR A 107 13.93 -9.27 -2.54
N LYS A 108 14.31 -9.52 -1.28
CA LYS A 108 13.96 -8.64 -0.14
C LYS A 108 14.49 -7.21 -0.30
N GLY A 109 15.58 -7.03 -1.07
CA GLY A 109 16.18 -5.72 -1.35
C GLY A 109 15.59 -5.01 -2.57
N ALA A 110 14.61 -5.61 -3.24
CA ALA A 110 13.98 -4.98 -4.40
C ALA A 110 13.29 -3.67 -4.01
N PRO A 111 13.32 -2.63 -4.86
CA PRO A 111 12.72 -1.33 -4.55
C PRO A 111 11.25 -1.43 -4.12
N GLN A 112 10.43 -2.20 -4.84
CA GLN A 112 9.01 -2.38 -4.48
C GLN A 112 8.82 -3.19 -3.20
N MET A 113 9.59 -4.28 -3.01
CA MET A 113 9.49 -5.10 -1.81
C MET A 113 9.91 -4.33 -0.55
N ALA A 114 10.99 -3.55 -0.64
CA ALA A 114 11.47 -2.70 0.43
C ALA A 114 10.45 -1.61 0.80
N ALA A 115 9.83 -0.98 -0.21
CA ALA A 115 8.79 0.03 0.03
C ALA A 115 7.54 -0.58 0.70
N VAL A 116 7.05 -1.73 0.24
CA VAL A 116 5.91 -2.41 0.88
C VAL A 116 6.25 -2.78 2.33
N LYS A 117 7.48 -3.26 2.59
CA LYS A 117 7.93 -3.54 3.96
C LYS A 117 7.93 -2.28 4.83
N GLN A 118 8.36 -1.15 4.31
CA GLN A 118 8.33 0.13 5.02
C GLN A 118 6.89 0.58 5.31
N MET A 119 5.95 0.40 4.37
CA MET A 119 4.53 0.67 4.60
C MET A 119 3.95 -0.18 5.74
N ILE A 120 4.28 -1.48 5.77
CA ILE A 120 3.89 -2.40 6.85
C ILE A 120 4.43 -1.90 8.20
N ASP A 121 5.69 -1.50 8.26
CA ASP A 121 6.32 -1.03 9.49
C ASP A 121 5.67 0.27 9.98
N THR A 122 5.42 1.22 9.08
CA THR A 122 4.71 2.47 9.41
C THR A 122 3.30 2.21 9.94
N VAL A 123 2.53 1.35 9.28
CA VAL A 123 1.16 1.01 9.71
C VAL A 123 1.17 0.29 11.07
N ARG A 124 2.16 -0.58 11.31
CA ARG A 124 2.35 -1.22 12.61
C ARG A 124 2.68 -0.22 13.71
N MET A 125 3.49 0.81 13.43
CA MET A 125 3.73 1.90 14.38
C MET A 125 2.45 2.69 14.69
N ILE A 126 1.63 2.99 13.68
CA ILE A 126 0.34 3.67 13.87
C ILE A 126 -0.61 2.83 14.75
N ASN A 127 -0.75 1.53 14.49
CA ASN A 127 -1.59 0.67 15.33
C ASN A 127 -1.07 0.61 16.78
N ASN A 128 0.25 0.54 16.98
CA ASN A 128 0.83 0.62 18.33
C ASN A 128 0.49 1.95 19.03
N ALA A 129 0.46 3.07 18.30
CA ALA A 129 0.05 4.35 18.87
C ALA A 129 -1.42 4.35 19.33
N PHE A 130 -2.33 3.74 18.56
CA PHE A 130 -3.72 3.55 18.99
C PHE A 130 -3.83 2.71 20.26
N VAL A 131 -3.01 1.67 20.39
CA VAL A 131 -2.95 0.81 21.59
C VAL A 131 -2.46 1.58 22.81
N ILE A 132 -1.46 2.47 22.66
CA ILE A 132 -0.89 3.24 23.77
C ILE A 132 -1.82 4.39 24.22
N ALA A 133 -2.60 4.95 23.28
CA ALA A 133 -3.47 6.09 23.55
C ALA A 133 -4.82 5.71 24.21
N LYS A 134 -5.00 4.45 24.58
CA LYS A 134 -6.21 3.89 25.21
C LYS A 134 -5.91 3.49 26.64
#